data_AF-A0A699ZTE4-F1
#
_entry.id   AF-A0A699ZTE4-F1
#
_cell.length_a   1.000
_cell.length_b   1.000
_cell.length_c   1.000
_cell.angle_alpha   90.00
_cell.angle_beta   90.00
_cell.angle_gamma   90.00
#
_symmetry.space_group_name_H-M   'P 1'
#
loop_
_entity.id
_entity.type
_entity.pdbx_description
1 polymer ?
#
loop_
_entity_poly.entity_id
_entity_poly.type
_entity_poly.pdbx_seq_one_letter_code
_entity_poly.pdbx_strand_id
1 'polypeptide(L)' 'MHSPRFPGQLLTTATGPVQASALMPALTRVVDMTPVSPGTWTIMCDIHDHTEAGMIAQLVVKPAGSGTSPSLAGRRALA' A
#
# COMPACT_ATOMS: atom_id res chain seq x y z
N MET A 1 -9.21 11.57 12.02
CA MET A 1 -9.68 10.58 11.02
C MET A 1 -8.69 10.61 9.87
N HIS A 2 -8.20 9.48 9.38
CA HIS A 2 -7.29 9.45 8.25
C HIS A 2 -7.75 8.43 7.22
N SER A 3 -7.41 8.68 5.96
CA SER A 3 -7.66 7.74 4.87
C SER A 3 -6.47 7.80 3.92
N PRO A 4 -5.31 7.19 4.29
CA PRO A 4 -4.18 7.06 3.38
C PRO A 4 -4.61 6.32 2.11
N ARG A 5 -4.40 6.98 0.97
CA ARG A 5 -4.62 6.46 -0.37
C ARG A 5 -3.28 6.08 -1.01
N PHE A 6 -3.29 4.98 -1.74
CA PHE A 6 -2.17 4.43 -2.50
C PHE A 6 -2.52 4.45 -4.00
N PRO A 7 -2.34 5.59 -4.69
CA PRO A 7 -2.68 5.70 -6.11
C PRO A 7 -1.93 4.67 -6.95
N GLY A 8 -2.63 4.07 -7.91
CA GLY A 8 -2.04 3.10 -8.84
C GLY A 8 -1.69 1.74 -8.22
N GLN A 9 -1.93 1.54 -6.93
CA GLN A 9 -1.72 0.28 -6.20
C GLN A 9 -3.05 -0.27 -5.67
N LEU A 10 -3.08 -1.54 -5.28
CA LEU A 10 -4.26 -2.17 -4.71
C LEU A 10 -3.94 -2.77 -3.34
N LEU A 11 -4.77 -2.41 -2.36
CA LEU A 11 -4.82 -3.06 -1.06
C LEU A 11 -5.82 -4.20 -1.11
N THR A 12 -5.44 -5.36 -0.61
CA THR A 12 -6.30 -6.53 -0.51
C THR A 12 -7.14 -6.43 0.77
N THR A 13 -8.45 -6.58 0.65
CA THR A 13 -9.37 -6.62 1.80
C THR A 13 -10.38 -7.75 1.64
N ALA A 14 -11.06 -8.12 2.72
CA ALA A 14 -12.09 -9.15 2.71
C ALA A 14 -13.27 -8.83 1.77
N THR A 15 -13.53 -7.54 1.52
CA THR A 15 -14.63 -7.05 0.67
C THR A 15 -14.19 -6.75 -0.77
N GLY A 16 -12.92 -6.99 -1.11
CA GLY A 16 -12.35 -6.73 -2.42
C GLY A 16 -11.18 -5.74 -2.43
N PRO A 17 -10.58 -5.47 -3.60
CA PRO A 17 -9.46 -4.54 -3.73
C PRO A 17 -9.91 -3.10 -3.48
N VAL A 18 -9.14 -2.35 -2.70
CA VAL A 18 -9.36 -0.92 -2.47
C VAL A 18 -8.03 -0.16 -2.60
N GLN A 19 -8.07 1.16 -2.71
CA GLN A 19 -6.86 1.98 -2.78
C GLN A 19 -6.64 2.84 -1.54
N ALA A 20 -7.60 2.86 -0.61
CA ALA A 20 -7.53 3.65 0.60
C ALA A 20 -7.94 2.82 1.82
N SER A 21 -7.40 3.18 2.97
CA SER A 21 -7.68 2.52 4.24
C SER A 21 -8.11 3.53 5.29
N ALA A 22 -9.31 3.38 5.85
CA ALA A 22 -9.80 4.28 6.90
C ALA A 22 -9.12 3.97 8.25
N LEU A 23 -8.60 5.02 8.90
CA LEU A 23 -7.90 4.98 10.19
C LEU A 23 -8.55 5.97 11.16
N MET A 24 -9.14 5.43 12.22
CA MET A 24 -9.72 6.20 13.32
C MET A 24 -8.69 6.42 14.43
N PRO A 25 -8.87 7.43 15.30
CA PRO A 25 -8.04 7.56 16.50
C PRO A 25 -8.02 6.25 17.31
N ALA A 26 -6.83 5.88 17.81
CA ALA A 26 -6.58 4.62 18.52
C ALA A 26 -6.83 3.33 17.71
N LEU A 27 -6.98 3.40 16.38
CA LEU A 27 -7.11 2.24 15.50
C LEU A 27 -5.82 1.98 14.70
N THR A 28 -5.35 0.74 14.72
CA THR A 28 -4.26 0.25 13.86
C THR A 28 -4.83 -0.71 12.82
N ARG A 29 -4.41 -0.58 11.56
CA ARG A 29 -4.84 -1.46 10.46
C ARG A 29 -3.62 -2.07 9.77
N VAL A 30 -3.62 -3.38 9.63
CA VAL A 30 -2.70 -4.10 8.74
C VAL A 30 -3.42 -4.36 7.43
N VAL A 31 -2.75 -4.09 6.30
CA VAL A 31 -3.28 -4.31 4.95
C VAL A 31 -2.22 -5.01 4.12
N ASP A 32 -2.65 -5.97 3.31
CA ASP A 32 -1.80 -6.54 2.27
C ASP A 32 -1.90 -5.67 1.01
N MET A 33 -0.78 -5.48 0.31
CA MET A 33 -0.72 -4.67 -0.90
C MET A 33 -0.21 -5.49 -2.07
N THR A 34 -0.90 -5.40 -3.20
CA THR A 34 -0.40 -5.86 -4.49
C THR A 34 0.16 -4.67 -5.26
N PRO A 35 1.48 -4.60 -5.49
CA PRO A 35 2.07 -3.57 -6.33
C PRO A 35 1.71 -3.83 -7.80
N VAL A 36 0.92 -2.93 -8.40
CA VAL A 36 0.40 -3.08 -9.78
C VAL A 36 1.25 -2.30 -10.78
N SER A 37 1.65 -1.08 -10.41
CA SER A 37 2.32 -0.16 -11.33
C SER A 37 3.68 0.28 -10.78
N PRO A 38 4.81 -0.14 -11.38
CA PRO A 38 6.13 0.38 -11.02
C PRO A 38 6.23 1.89 -11.22
N GLY A 39 6.99 2.56 -10.36
CA GLY A 39 7.16 4.01 -10.38
C GLY A 39 7.28 4.61 -8.99
N THR A 40 7.35 5.94 -8.94
CA THR A 40 7.25 6.70 -7.68
C THR A 40 5.86 7.27 -7.57
N TRP A 41 5.19 6.95 -6.47
CA TRP A 41 3.81 7.31 -6.21
C TRP A 41 3.73 8.14 -4.94
N THR A 42 2.87 9.15 -4.94
CA THR A 42 2.58 9.93 -3.75
C THR A 42 1.41 9.28 -3.00
N ILE A 43 1.66 8.83 -1.78
CA ILE A 43 0.62 8.43 -0.83
C ILE A 43 0.14 9.70 -0.13
N MET A 44 -1.16 9.92 -0.06
CA MET A 44 -1.75 11.09 0.59
C MET A 44 -3.01 10.71 1.35
N CYS A 45 -3.41 11.54 2.31
CA CYS A 45 -4.68 11.38 3.01
C CYS A 45 -5.84 11.92 2.15
N ASP A 46 -6.95 11.21 2.05
CA ASP A 46 -8.15 11.73 1.35
C ASP A 46 -8.80 12.93 2.08
N ILE A 47 -8.44 13.16 3.36
CA ILE A 47 -8.90 14.32 4.12
C ILE A 47 -8.05 15.54 3.73
N HIS A 48 -8.70 16.53 3.12
CA HIS A 48 -8.04 17.71 2.54
C HIS A 48 -7.13 18.44 3.52
N ASP A 49 -7.66 18.86 4.68
CA ASP A 49 -6.90 19.58 5.72
C ASP A 49 -5.66 18.81 6.18
N HIS A 50 -5.72 17.47 6.19
CA HIS A 50 -4.58 16.64 6.58
C HIS A 50 -3.51 16.61 5.49
N THR A 51 -3.92 16.57 4.23
CA THR A 51 -3.01 16.68 3.08
C THR A 51 -2.37 18.07 3.01
N GLU A 52 -3.13 19.14 3.23
CA GLU A 52 -2.60 20.50 3.30
C GLU A 52 -1.62 20.68 4.46
N ALA A 53 -1.87 20.03 5.60
CA ALA A 53 -0.95 19.95 6.73
C ALA A 53 0.27 19.04 6.48
N GLY A 54 0.39 18.42 5.30
CA GLY A 54 1.57 17.64 4.89
C GLY A 54 1.49 16.14 5.16
N MET A 55 0.30 15.56 5.35
CA MET A 55 0.11 14.11 5.47
C MET A 55 0.28 13.41 4.11
N ILE A 56 1.52 13.40 3.66
CA ILE A 56 1.95 12.95 2.33
C ILE A 56 3.23 12.14 2.50
N ALA A 57 3.36 11.05 1.76
CA ALA A 57 4.55 10.22 1.72
C ALA A 57 4.84 9.75 0.28
N GLN A 58 6.06 9.26 0.02
CA GLN A 58 6.42 8.65 -1.26
C GLN A 58 6.54 7.14 -1.15
N LEU A 59 5.97 6.45 -2.14
CA LEU A 59 6.06 5.01 -2.35
C LEU A 59 6.80 4.72 -3.64
N VAL A 60 7.93 4.02 -3.55
CA VAL A 60 8.69 3.59 -4.72
C VAL A 60 8.38 2.12 -4.99
N VAL A 61 7.68 1.86 -6.09
CA VAL A 61 7.42 0.51 -6.59
C VAL A 61 8.45 0.19 -7.66
N LYS A 62 9.30 -0.79 -7.36
CA LYS A 62 10.34 -1.26 -8.26
C LYS A 62 9.79 -2.27 -9.27
N PRO A 63 10.21 -2.25 -10.55
CA PRO A 63 9.90 -3.30 -11.50
C PRO A 63 10.30 -4.68 -10.99
N ALA A 64 9.51 -5.70 -11.34
CA ALA A 64 9.84 -7.08 -11.01
C ALA A 64 11.23 -7.43 -11.55
N GLY A 65 12.14 -7.88 -10.68
CA GLY A 65 13.53 -8.20 -11.01
C GLY A 65 14.57 -7.11 -10.71
N SER A 66 14.15 -5.89 -10.36
CA SER A 66 15.07 -4.79 -9.99
C SER A 66 15.39 -4.72 -8.49
N GLY A 67 14.84 -5.65 -7.71
CA GLY A 67 15.23 -5.91 -6.33
C GLY A 67 15.78 -7.32 -6.23
N THR A 68 16.93 -7.48 -5.57
CA THR A 68 17.36 -8.76 -5.03
C THR A 68 16.38 -9.17 -3.94
N SER A 69 15.19 -9.63 -4.33
CA SER A 69 14.31 -10.37 -3.43
C SER A 69 14.95 -11.74 -3.27
N PRO A 70 15.28 -12.20 -2.04
CA PRO A 70 15.68 -13.58 -1.85
C PRO A 70 14.53 -14.43 -2.40
N SER A 71 14.83 -15.12 -3.50
CA SER A 71 13.92 -16.06 -4.12
C SER A 71 13.44 -17.03 -3.05
N LEU A 72 12.14 -17.07 -2.82
CA LEU A 72 11.49 -18.06 -1.98
C LEU A 72 11.46 -19.41 -2.72
N ALA A 73 12.59 -19.84 -3.29
CA ALA A 73 12.79 -21.11 -3.99
C ALA A 73 12.83 -22.31 -3.03
N GLY A 74 12.02 -22.29 -1.97
CA GLY A 74 12.07 -23.29 -0.90
C GLY A 74 10.76 -23.61 -0.21
N ARG A 75 9.62 -23.02 -0.60
CA ARG A 75 8.33 -23.47 -0.04
C ARG A 75 7.79 -24.61 -0.90
N ARG A 76 8.24 -25.83 -0.57
CA ARG A 76 7.53 -27.07 -0.93
C ARG A 76 6.06 -26.88 -0.58
N ALA A 77 5.20 -26.92 -1.59
CA ALA A 77 3.78 -27.20 -1.40
C ALA A 77 3.69 -28.54 -0.66
N LEU A 78 3.16 -28.51 0.57
CA LEU A 78 2.76 -29.74 1.24
C LEU A 78 1.50 -30.25 0.52
N ALA A 79 1.55 -31.53 0.19
CA ALA A 79 0.44 -32.33 -0.31
C ALA A 79 -0.73 -32.39 0.69
#